data_AF-A0A818TDN6-F1
#
_entry.id   AF-A0A818TDN6-F1
#
_cell.length_a   1.000
_cell.length_b   1.000
_cell.length_c   1.000
_cell.angle_alpha   90.00
_cell.angle_beta   90.00
_cell.angle_gamma   90.00
#
_symmetry.space_group_name_H-M   'P 1'
#
loop_
_entity.id
_entity.type
_entity.pdbx_description
1 polymer ?
#
loop_
_entity_poly.entity_id
_entity_poly.type
_entity_poly.pdbx_seq_one_letter_code
_entity_poly.pdbx_strand_id
1 'polypeptide(L)'
;MSCLYSNCDRREDALRCELKALELKRRTLSSDHSNIANKLRNIGLDYEEMSSLSEALRYFSESLSIYQANYGPEHEMVKRGEADIAILKEKQLSLSYHKEEKNSSNKKPPTVVSSRACIIL
;
A
#
# COMPACT_ATOMS: atom_id res chain seq x y z
N MET A 1 9.85 -25.71 3.48
CA MET A 1 8.62 -25.14 2.91
C MET A 1 7.55 -24.74 3.96
N SER A 2 7.58 -25.18 5.23
CA SER A 2 6.44 -24.93 6.17
C SER A 2 6.50 -23.70 7.10
N CYS A 3 7.65 -23.09 7.39
CA CYS A 3 7.68 -21.98 8.37
C CYS A 3 7.15 -20.64 7.83
N LEU A 4 7.30 -20.36 6.53
CA LEU A 4 6.84 -19.09 5.95
C LEU A 4 5.31 -19.00 5.85
N TYR A 5 4.65 -20.08 5.43
CA TYR A 5 3.18 -20.11 5.32
C TYR A 5 2.47 -19.95 6.68
N SER A 6 3.00 -20.57 7.74
CA SER A 6 2.39 -20.47 9.07
C SER A 6 2.42 -19.05 9.65
N ASN A 7 3.43 -18.26 9.27
CA ASN A 7 3.57 -16.88 9.73
C ASN A 7 2.71 -15.92 8.91
N CYS A 8 2.63 -16.08 7.57
CA CYS A 8 1.77 -15.22 6.75
C CYS A 8 0.28 -15.40 7.10
N ASP A 9 -0.17 -16.64 7.29
CA ASP A 9 -1.56 -16.97 7.64
C ASP A 9 -1.96 -16.34 9.00
N ARG A 10 -1.07 -16.44 10.01
CA ARG A 10 -1.28 -15.79 11.31
C ARG A 10 -1.28 -14.26 11.25
N ARG A 11 -0.50 -13.66 10.35
CA ARG A 11 -0.44 -12.20 10.20
C ARG A 11 -1.71 -11.66 9.57
N GLU A 12 -2.25 -12.32 8.55
CA GLU A 12 -3.54 -11.95 7.95
C GLU A 12 -4.70 -12.11 8.94
N ASP A 13 -4.70 -13.19 9.73
CA ASP A 13 -5.69 -13.40 10.79
C ASP A 13 -5.60 -12.36 11.91
N ALA A 14 -4.39 -12.01 12.34
CA ALA A 14 -4.15 -10.95 13.32
C ALA A 14 -4.71 -9.62 12.81
N LEU A 15 -4.39 -9.24 11.57
CA LEU A 15 -4.87 -8.01 10.93
C LEU A 15 -6.41 -7.97 10.87
N ARG A 16 -7.04 -9.10 10.50
CA ARG A 16 -8.50 -9.23 10.47
C ARG A 16 -9.13 -9.05 11.85
N CYS A 17 -8.49 -9.58 12.89
CA CYS A 17 -8.94 -9.39 14.27
C CYS A 17 -8.79 -7.94 14.72
N GLU A 18 -7.68 -7.28 14.36
CA GLU A 18 -7.47 -5.86 14.65
C GLU A 18 -8.49 -4.96 13.98
N LEU A 19 -8.80 -5.19 12.70
CA LEU A 19 -9.81 -4.44 11.96
C LEU A 19 -11.21 -4.56 12.60
N LYS A 20 -11.62 -5.76 12.98
CA LYS A 20 -12.89 -5.98 13.70
C LYS A 20 -12.90 -5.28 15.05
N ALA A 21 -11.81 -5.39 15.82
CA ALA A 21 -11.70 -4.72 17.11
C ALA A 21 -11.74 -3.19 16.95
N LEU A 22 -11.17 -2.65 15.89
CA LEU A 22 -11.19 -1.23 15.58
C LEU A 22 -12.60 -0.74 15.23
N GLU A 23 -13.35 -1.51 14.45
CA GLU A 23 -14.74 -1.19 14.11
C GLU A 23 -15.64 -1.18 15.36
N LEU A 24 -15.47 -2.15 16.25
CA LEU A 24 -16.17 -2.17 17.54
C LEU A 24 -15.79 -0.98 18.43
N LYS A 25 -14.49 -0.65 18.51
CA LYS A 25 -14.00 0.52 19.26
C LYS A 25 -14.54 1.84 18.69
N ARG A 26 -14.61 1.98 17.36
CA ARG A 26 -15.20 3.16 16.71
C ARG A 26 -16.66 3.38 17.12
N ARG A 27 -17.43 2.30 17.34
CA ARG A 27 -18.84 2.40 17.76
C ARG A 27 -19.00 2.64 19.27
N THR A 28 -18.04 2.23 20.08
CA THR A 28 -18.18 2.20 21.55
C THR A 28 -17.41 3.31 22.27
N LEU A 29 -16.27 3.77 21.74
CA LEU A 29 -15.44 4.79 22.36
C LEU A 29 -15.33 6.03 21.47
N SER A 30 -16.17 7.03 21.75
CA SER A 30 -16.00 8.40 21.21
C SER A 30 -14.88 9.20 21.91
N SER A 31 -14.29 8.74 23.01
CA SER A 31 -13.28 9.52 23.75
C SER A 31 -11.83 9.16 23.42
N ASP A 32 -11.60 8.07 22.67
CA ASP A 32 -10.27 7.44 22.53
C ASP A 32 -9.70 7.58 21.11
N HIS A 33 -10.06 8.69 20.45
CA HIS A 33 -9.73 8.97 19.04
C HIS A 33 -8.23 8.87 18.74
N SER A 34 -7.34 9.26 19.68
CA SER A 34 -5.88 9.14 19.50
C SER A 34 -5.41 7.68 19.48
N ASN A 35 -6.03 6.83 20.28
CA ASN A 35 -5.73 5.40 20.32
C ASN A 35 -6.17 4.69 19.04
N ILE A 36 -7.30 5.13 18.47
CA ILE A 36 -7.79 4.64 17.16
C ILE A 36 -6.82 5.08 16.05
N ALA A 37 -6.36 6.33 16.05
CA ALA A 37 -5.38 6.83 15.08
C ALA A 37 -4.06 6.04 15.12
N ASN A 38 -3.53 5.78 16.32
CA ASN A 38 -2.33 4.95 16.50
C ASN A 38 -2.52 3.53 15.94
N LYS A 39 -3.69 2.91 16.16
CA LYS A 39 -3.97 1.57 15.60
C LYS A 39 -4.04 1.62 14.07
N LEU A 40 -4.73 2.59 13.49
CA LEU A 40 -4.81 2.74 12.02
C LEU A 40 -3.44 2.92 11.39
N ARG A 41 -2.56 3.69 12.03
CA ARG A 41 -1.16 3.86 11.58
C ARG A 41 -0.41 2.53 11.56
N ASN A 42 -0.54 1.72 12.62
CA ASN A 42 0.11 0.42 12.69
C ASN A 42 -0.40 -0.55 11.61
N ILE A 43 -1.72 -0.59 11.39
CA ILE A 43 -2.32 -1.37 10.30
C ILE A 43 -1.75 -0.92 8.94
N GLY A 44 -1.57 0.40 8.74
CA GLY A 44 -0.90 0.94 7.55
C GLY A 44 0.52 0.42 7.35
N LEU A 45 1.31 0.34 8.43
CA LEU A 45 2.67 -0.23 8.40
C LEU A 45 2.66 -1.73 8.08
N ASP A 46 1.72 -2.49 8.64
CA ASP A 46 1.58 -3.91 8.32
C ASP A 46 1.25 -4.13 6.84
N TYR A 47 0.36 -3.30 6.26
CA TYR A 47 0.08 -3.34 4.83
C TYR A 47 1.28 -2.92 3.97
N GLU A 48 2.11 -1.99 4.44
CA GLU A 48 3.37 -1.67 3.76
C GLU A 48 4.32 -2.87 3.73
N GLU A 49 4.45 -3.61 4.84
CA GLU A 49 5.27 -4.83 4.91
C GLU A 49 4.71 -5.93 3.99
N MET A 50 3.39 -6.02 3.87
CA MET A 50 2.70 -6.90 2.92
C MET A 50 2.76 -6.41 1.45
N SER A 51 3.55 -5.37 1.15
CA SER A 51 3.69 -4.76 -0.18
C SER A 51 2.37 -4.24 -0.79
N SER A 52 1.36 -4.02 0.04
CA SER A 52 0.02 -3.54 -0.34
C SER A 52 -0.08 -2.04 -0.11
N LEU A 53 0.67 -1.28 -0.92
CA LEU A 53 0.81 0.18 -0.77
C LEU A 53 -0.51 0.95 -0.85
N SER A 54 -1.46 0.48 -1.67
CA SER A 54 -2.77 1.11 -1.83
C SER A 54 -3.59 1.11 -0.53
N GLU A 55 -3.63 -0.03 0.16
CA GLU A 55 -4.32 -0.14 1.45
C GLU A 55 -3.58 0.63 2.53
N ALA A 56 -2.23 0.54 2.56
CA ALA A 56 -1.42 1.31 3.48
C ALA A 56 -1.75 2.82 3.41
N LEU A 57 -1.76 3.40 2.20
CA LEU A 57 -2.11 4.81 1.99
C LEU A 57 -3.49 5.17 2.52
N ARG A 58 -4.48 4.29 2.35
CA ARG A 58 -5.84 4.50 2.86
C ARG A 58 -5.84 4.60 4.38
N TYR A 59 -5.21 3.65 5.08
CA TYR A 59 -5.16 3.63 6.53
C TYR A 59 -4.31 4.76 7.12
N PHE A 60 -3.18 5.12 6.49
CA PHE A 60 -2.40 6.29 6.91
C PHE A 60 -3.21 7.57 6.79
N SER A 61 -3.93 7.77 5.68
CA SER A 61 -4.79 8.94 5.47
C SER A 61 -5.92 9.02 6.51
N GLU A 62 -6.52 7.87 6.84
CA GLU A 62 -7.56 7.79 7.87
C GLU A 62 -7.00 8.11 9.26
N SER A 63 -5.79 7.63 9.59
CA SER A 63 -5.11 7.99 10.85
C SER A 63 -4.81 9.49 10.93
N LEU A 64 -4.38 10.08 9.81
CA LEU A 64 -4.00 11.48 9.71
C LEU A 64 -5.19 12.40 10.01
N SER A 65 -6.34 12.09 9.41
CA SER A 65 -7.57 12.86 9.62
C SER A 65 -7.96 12.89 11.10
N ILE A 66 -7.77 11.78 11.82
CA ILE A 66 -8.05 11.72 13.27
C ILE A 66 -6.99 12.50 14.07
N TYR A 67 -5.70 12.38 13.73
CA TYR A 67 -4.65 13.15 14.41
C TYR A 67 -4.85 14.66 14.23
N GLN A 68 -5.23 15.10 13.02
CA GLN A 68 -5.55 16.50 12.73
C GLN A 68 -6.75 16.99 13.55
N ALA A 69 -7.80 16.17 13.66
CA ALA A 69 -8.96 16.51 14.47
C ALA A 69 -8.64 16.61 15.97
N ASN A 70 -7.75 15.75 16.49
CA ASN A 70 -7.43 15.70 17.93
C ASN A 70 -6.36 16.69 18.38
N TYR A 71 -5.28 16.85 17.61
CA TYR A 71 -4.09 17.61 18.02
C TYR A 71 -3.86 18.88 17.20
N GLY A 72 -4.56 19.03 16.08
CA GLY A 72 -4.32 20.10 15.11
C GLY A 72 -3.14 19.83 14.16
N PRO A 73 -2.98 20.65 13.10
CA PRO A 73 -2.02 20.41 12.02
C PRO A 73 -0.55 20.58 12.42
N GLU A 74 -0.27 21.30 13.51
CA GLU A 74 1.09 21.58 13.97
C GLU A 74 1.75 20.41 14.75
N HIS A 75 0.95 19.43 15.16
CA HIS A 75 1.41 18.34 16.01
C HIS A 75 2.34 17.37 15.27
N GLU A 76 3.40 16.92 15.94
CA GLU A 76 4.43 16.03 15.35
C GLU A 76 3.87 14.75 14.73
N MET A 77 2.80 14.20 15.30
CA MET A 77 2.15 12.99 14.74
C MET A 77 1.48 13.25 13.39
N VAL A 78 0.95 14.45 13.14
CA VAL A 78 0.39 14.83 11.84
C VAL A 78 1.52 14.96 10.83
N LYS A 79 2.57 15.72 11.17
CA LYS A 79 3.76 15.88 10.31
C LYS A 79 4.40 14.54 9.93
N ARG A 80 4.46 13.61 10.90
CA ARG A 80 4.95 12.24 10.64
C ARG A 80 4.04 11.47 9.69
N GLY A 81 2.73 11.47 9.92
CA GLY A 81 1.79 10.78 9.04
C GLY A 81 1.79 11.33 7.60
N GLU A 82 1.98 12.65 7.42
CA GLU A 82 2.14 13.25 6.08
C GLU A 82 3.42 12.77 5.40
N ALA A 83 4.53 12.67 6.14
CA ALA A 83 5.79 12.13 5.63
C ALA A 83 5.65 10.65 5.23
N ASP A 84 5.00 9.82 6.05
CA ASP A 84 4.75 8.41 5.76
C ASP A 84 3.96 8.24 4.44
N ILE A 85 2.90 9.05 4.25
CA ILE A 85 2.09 9.06 3.02
C ILE A 85 2.91 9.50 1.80
N ALA A 86 3.78 10.50 1.95
CA ALA A 86 4.63 10.98 0.85
C ALA A 86 5.60 9.89 0.37
N ILE A 87 6.28 9.23 1.31
CA ILE A 87 7.22 8.14 1.02
C ILE A 87 6.51 6.98 0.31
N LEU A 88 5.32 6.59 0.78
CA LEU A 88 4.54 5.53 0.16
C LEU A 88 4.11 5.86 -1.28
N LYS A 89 3.74 7.12 -1.56
CA LYS A 89 3.39 7.56 -2.91
C LYS A 89 4.59 7.49 -3.85
N GLU A 90 5.77 7.93 -3.41
CA GLU A 90 7.01 7.80 -4.19
C GLU A 90 7.36 6.32 -4.48
N LYS A 91 7.20 5.46 -3.48
CA LYS A 91 7.39 4.00 -3.61
C LYS A 91 6.40 3.39 -4.61
N GLN A 92 5.15 3.84 -4.63
CA GLN A 92 4.15 3.40 -5.60
C GLN A 92 4.49 3.87 -7.02
N LEU A 93 4.96 5.11 -7.16
CA LEU A 93 5.38 5.69 -8.44
C LEU A 93 6.58 4.94 -9.04
N SER A 94 7.64 4.72 -8.25
CA SER A 94 8.81 3.94 -8.68
C SER A 94 8.48 2.52 -9.13
N LEU A 95 7.55 1.84 -8.44
CA LEU A 95 7.04 0.53 -8.86
C LEU A 95 6.29 0.57 -10.20
N SER A 96 5.58 1.66 -10.50
CA SER A 96 4.91 1.83 -11.78
C SER A 96 5.92 2.01 -12.93
N TYR A 97 6.98 2.80 -12.72
CA TYR A 97 8.04 3.00 -13.72
C TYR A 97 8.79 1.70 -14.07
N HIS A 98 9.15 0.89 -13.07
CA HIS A 98 9.80 -0.40 -13.33
C HIS A 98 8.90 -1.43 -14.04
N LYS A 99 7.57 -1.32 -13.89
CA LYS A 99 6.64 -2.17 -14.66
C LYS A 99 6.61 -1.78 -16.14
N GLU A 100 6.74 -0.50 -16.47
CA GLU A 100 6.73 -0.01 -17.85
C GLU A 100 7.98 -0.44 -18.63
N GLU A 101 9.17 -0.39 -18.03
CA GLU A 101 10.41 -0.87 -18.66
C GLU A 101 10.37 -2.37 -19.00
N LYS A 102 9.80 -3.19 -18.10
CA LYS A 102 9.63 -4.64 -18.36
C LYS A 102 8.57 -4.93 -19.42
N ASN A 103 7.56 -4.07 -19.56
CA ASN A 103 6.53 -4.23 -20.59
C ASN A 103 7.00 -3.80 -21.99
N SER A 104 7.97 -2.88 -22.07
CA SER A 104 8.59 -2.48 -23.34
C SER A 104 9.56 -3.54 -23.90
N SER A 105 10.11 -4.42 -23.06
CA SER A 105 10.98 -5.54 -23.47
C SER A 105 10.22 -6.77 -24.00
N ASN A 106 8.87 -6.77 -23.96
CA ASN A 106 8.05 -7.90 -24.41
C ASN A 106 7.30 -7.63 -25.73
N LYS A 107 7.65 -6.56 -26.46
CA LYS A 107 7.35 -6.47 -27.89
C LYS A 107 8.29 -7.43 -28.62
N LYS A 108 7.88 -8.71 -28.74
CA LYS A 108 8.45 -9.61 -29.75
C LYS A 108 8.52 -8.84 -31.07
N PRO A 109 9.66 -8.82 -31.77
CA PRO A 109 9.72 -8.18 -33.08
C PRO A 109 8.63 -8.81 -33.95
N PRO A 110 7.86 -8.02 -34.74
CA PRO A 110 6.98 -8.62 -35.72
C PRO A 110 7.84 -9.51 -36.60
N THR A 111 7.58 -10.82 -36.52
CA THR A 111 8.09 -11.82 -37.43
C THR A 111 7.58 -11.43 -38.81
N VAL A 112 8.37 -10.68 -39.57
CA VAL A 112 8.13 -10.54 -41.00
C VAL A 112 8.55 -11.86 -41.62
N VAL A 113 7.54 -12.71 -41.75
CA VAL A 113 7.59 -13.95 -42.52
C VAL A 113 8.08 -13.59 -43.92
N SER A 114 9.11 -14.33 -44.34
CA SER A 114 9.56 -14.52 -45.71
C SER A 114 8.45 -14.35 -46.74
N SER A 115 8.64 -13.47 -47.71
CA SER A 115 8.06 -13.59 -49.04
C SER A 115 9.11 -13.22 -50.08
N ARG A 116 9.78 -14.27 -50.55
CA ARG A 116 10.55 -14.29 -51.80
C ARG A 116 9.64 -13.88 -52.95
N ALA A 117 10.03 -12.84 -53.68
CA ALA A 117 9.75 -12.64 -55.11
C ALA A 117 10.90 -11.74 -55.60
N CYS A 118 11.96 -12.26 -56.21
CA CYS A 118 12.02 -12.53 -57.65
C CYS A 118 11.10 -11.59 -58.44
N ILE A 119 11.64 -10.55 -59.05
CA ILE A 119 11.38 -10.18 -60.45
C ILE A 119 12.52 -9.28 -60.95
N ILE A 120 12.92 -9.62 -62.16
CA ILE A 120 13.98 -9.14 -63.03
C ILE A 120 13.74 -7.68 -63.47
N LEU A 121 14.81 -6.88 -63.57
CA LEU A 121 15.22 -6.09 -64.76
C LEU A 121 16.59 -5.45 -64.53
#